data_AF-A0A5N5H8H9-F1
#
_entry.id   AF-A0A5N5H8H9-F1
#
_cell.length_a   1.000
_cell.length_b   1.000
_cell.length_c   1.000
_cell.angle_alpha   90.00
_cell.angle_beta   90.00
_cell.angle_gamma   90.00
#
_symmetry.space_group_name_H-M   'P 1'
#
loop_
_entity.id
_entity.type
_entity.pdbx_description
1 polymer ?
#
loop_
_entity_poly.entity_id
_entity_poly.type
_entity_poly.pdbx_seq_one_letter_code
_entity_poly.pdbx_strand_id
1 'polypeptide(L)'
;MIADSGARSSKRMEGESSGKWRVVHEEIKTHLVDELEPYWDIDQNDPKLMKCIDNIFKSSFWEWKFNVEREAELNRIPEPAATE
;
A
#
# COMPACT_ATOMS: atom_id res chain seq x y z
N MET A 1 38.27 29.84 -7.92
CA MET A 1 37.76 28.69 -7.14
C MET A 1 36.41 29.11 -6.59
N ILE A 2 35.32 28.56 -7.12
CA ILE A 2 33.99 28.69 -6.51
C ILE A 2 33.38 27.29 -6.57
N ALA A 3 33.30 26.64 -5.42
CA ALA A 3 32.58 25.39 -5.25
C ALA A 3 31.37 25.71 -4.39
N ASP A 4 30.27 26.12 -5.03
CA ASP A 4 28.97 26.18 -4.38
C ASP A 4 28.27 24.85 -4.64
N SER A 5 28.41 23.93 -3.69
CA SER A 5 27.63 22.70 -3.67
C SER A 5 26.34 22.97 -2.90
N GLY A 6 25.41 23.65 -3.56
CA GLY A 6 24.05 23.88 -3.07
C GLY A 6 23.34 22.55 -2.83
N ALA A 7 23.17 22.22 -1.55
CA ALA A 7 22.40 21.07 -1.10
C ALA A 7 20.95 21.20 -1.59
N ARG A 8 20.59 20.38 -2.58
CA ARG A 8 19.21 20.24 -3.06
C ARG A 8 18.40 19.55 -1.96
N SER A 9 17.84 20.36 -1.06
CA SER A 9 16.87 19.92 -0.05
C SER A 9 15.63 19.37 -0.75
N SER A 10 15.63 18.05 -0.98
CA SER A 10 14.51 17.32 -1.58
C SER A 10 13.35 17.30 -0.59
N LYS A 11 12.42 18.23 -0.79
CA LYS A 11 11.18 18.37 -0.02
C LYS A 11 10.33 17.13 -0.33
N ARG A 12 10.31 16.16 0.60
CA ARG A 12 9.39 15.03 0.51
C ARG A 12 7.98 15.58 0.70
N MET A 13 7.18 15.50 -0.37
CA MET A 13 5.76 15.73 -0.34
C MET A 13 5.17 14.60 0.51
N GLU A 14 4.77 14.89 1.75
CA GLU A 14 4.07 13.93 2.58
C GLU A 14 2.73 13.61 1.90
N GLY A 15 2.69 12.45 1.26
CA GLY A 15 1.51 11.97 0.56
C GLY A 15 0.42 11.59 1.56
N GLU A 16 -0.65 12.38 1.57
CA GLU A 16 -1.96 12.06 2.14
C GLU A 16 -2.53 10.71 1.62
N SER A 17 -1.98 10.19 0.51
CA SER A 17 -2.26 8.84 0.00
C SER A 17 -1.95 7.72 1.00
N SER A 18 -0.93 7.88 1.85
CA SER A 18 -0.49 6.78 2.74
C SER A 18 -1.51 6.41 3.82
N GLY A 19 -2.33 7.37 4.27
CA GLY A 19 -3.37 7.13 5.28
C GLY A 19 -4.51 6.25 4.76
N LYS A 20 -4.96 6.49 3.53
CA LYS A 20 -6.11 5.77 2.94
C LYS A 20 -5.83 4.28 2.73
N TRP A 21 -4.62 3.94 2.28
CA TRP A 21 -4.22 2.55 2.08
C TRP A 21 -4.03 1.77 3.37
N ARG A 22 -3.63 2.44 4.47
CA ARG A 22 -3.56 1.81 5.79
C ARG A 22 -4.95 1.43 6.30
N VAL A 23 -5.95 2.28 6.10
CA VAL A 23 -7.34 1.99 6.49
C VAL A 23 -7.87 0.79 5.72
N VAL A 24 -7.70 0.78 4.39
CA VAL A 24 -8.12 -0.34 3.53
C VAL A 24 -7.45 -1.66 3.95
N HIS A 25 -6.16 -1.62 4.31
CA HIS A 25 -5.45 -2.80 4.81
C HIS A 25 -6.06 -3.37 6.09
N GLU A 26 -6.33 -2.53 7.10
CA GLU A 26 -6.91 -2.99 8.37
C GLU A 26 -8.35 -3.50 8.20
N GLU A 27 -9.14 -2.86 7.33
CA GLU A 27 -10.52 -3.27 7.05
C GLU A 27 -10.59 -4.63 6.36
N ILE A 28 -9.78 -4.84 5.30
CA ILE A 28 -9.72 -6.13 4.60
C ILE A 28 -9.19 -7.23 5.54
N LYS A 29 -8.16 -6.92 6.35
CA LYS A 29 -7.62 -7.88 7.32
C LYS A 29 -8.68 -8.31 8.33
N THR A 30 -9.44 -7.36 8.89
CA THR A 30 -10.50 -7.65 9.86
C THR A 30 -11.58 -8.53 9.24
N HIS A 31 -12.07 -8.18 8.04
CA HIS A 31 -13.08 -8.98 7.34
C HIS A 31 -12.64 -10.41 7.05
N LEU A 32 -11.40 -10.60 6.60
CA LEU A 32 -10.88 -11.93 6.34
C LEU A 32 -10.69 -12.73 7.63
N VAL A 33 -10.33 -12.08 8.74
CA VAL A 33 -10.24 -12.75 10.04
C VAL A 33 -11.62 -13.23 10.49
N ASP A 34 -12.62 -12.36 10.41
CA ASP A 34 -14.01 -12.65 10.79
C ASP A 34 -14.64 -13.73 9.91
N GLU A 35 -14.44 -13.66 8.58
CA GLU A 35 -15.00 -14.64 7.63
C GLU A 35 -14.38 -16.02 7.81
N LEU A 36 -13.08 -16.07 8.09
CA LEU A 36 -12.40 -17.32 8.30
C LEU A 36 -12.71 -17.88 9.69
N GLU A 37 -13.05 -17.06 10.72
CA GLU A 37 -13.18 -17.44 12.15
C GLU A 37 -13.90 -18.77 12.40
N PRO A 38 -15.00 -19.10 11.69
CA PRO A 38 -15.70 -20.36 11.87
C PRO A 38 -14.94 -21.60 11.36
N TYR A 39 -13.96 -21.42 10.48
CA TYR A 39 -13.26 -22.46 9.72
C TYR A 39 -11.83 -22.72 10.21
N TRP A 40 -11.20 -21.72 10.82
CA TRP A 40 -9.83 -21.77 11.33
C TRP A 40 -9.80 -21.53 12.86
N ASP A 41 -9.01 -22.31 13.59
CA ASP A 41 -8.79 -22.05 15.02
C ASP A 41 -7.74 -20.93 15.16
N ILE A 42 -8.21 -19.69 15.20
CA ILE A 42 -7.34 -18.53 15.37
C ILE A 42 -7.42 -17.99 16.75
N ASP A 43 -6.30 -18.14 17.44
CA ASP A 43 -6.07 -17.38 18.65
C ASP A 43 -5.64 -15.96 18.28
N GLN A 44 -6.62 -15.05 18.24
CA GLN A 44 -6.36 -13.61 18.07
C GLN A 44 -5.48 -13.04 19.21
N ASN A 45 -5.36 -13.75 20.34
CA ASN A 45 -4.52 -13.35 21.46
C ASN A 45 -3.08 -13.84 21.34
N ASP A 46 -2.74 -14.72 20.39
CA ASP A 46 -1.36 -15.13 20.15
C ASP A 46 -0.63 -14.03 19.34
N PRO A 47 0.29 -13.27 19.97
CA PRO A 47 0.99 -12.19 19.29
C PRO A 47 1.91 -12.68 18.17
N LYS A 48 2.37 -13.95 18.21
CA LYS A 48 3.20 -14.52 17.15
C LYS A 48 2.35 -14.86 15.93
N LEU A 49 1.20 -15.49 16.16
CA LEU A 49 0.24 -15.82 15.11
C LEU A 49 -0.27 -14.56 14.42
N MET A 50 -0.72 -13.57 15.20
CA MET A 50 -1.20 -12.30 14.67
C MET A 50 -0.12 -11.55 13.87
N LYS A 51 1.13 -11.57 14.35
CA LYS A 51 2.27 -11.00 13.61
C LYS A 51 2.57 -11.75 12.31
N CYS A 52 2.40 -13.08 12.28
CA CYS A 52 2.55 -13.89 11.07
C CYS A 52 1.49 -13.51 10.04
N ILE A 53 0.23 -13.47 10.46
CA ILE A 53 -0.91 -13.05 9.63
C ILE A 53 -0.67 -11.63 9.09
N ASP A 54 -0.25 -10.70 9.94
CA ASP A 54 0.08 -9.32 9.54
C ASP A 54 1.17 -9.24 8.47
N ASN A 55 2.22 -10.05 8.60
CA ASN A 55 3.31 -10.05 7.64
C ASN A 55 2.87 -10.60 6.29
N ILE A 56 2.09 -11.68 6.27
CA ILE A 56 1.51 -12.25 5.05
C ILE A 56 0.62 -11.21 4.38
N PHE A 57 -0.30 -10.60 5.14
CA PHE A 57 -1.19 -9.56 4.64
C PHE A 57 -0.46 -8.37 4.05
N LYS A 58 0.56 -7.86 4.75
CA LYS A 58 1.39 -6.79 4.23
C LYS A 58 2.02 -7.18 2.90
N SER A 59 2.62 -8.37 2.80
CA SER A 59 3.26 -8.78 1.55
C SER A 59 2.26 -8.87 0.39
N SER A 60 1.12 -9.52 0.58
CA SER A 60 0.08 -9.69 -0.43
C SER A 60 -0.61 -8.37 -0.79
N PHE A 61 -0.83 -7.48 0.18
CA PHE A 61 -1.45 -6.19 -0.05
C PHE A 61 -0.57 -5.26 -0.90
N TRP A 62 0.74 -5.27 -0.66
CA TRP A 62 1.68 -4.47 -1.46
C TRP A 62 1.74 -4.97 -2.90
N GLU A 63 1.74 -6.28 -3.10
CA GLU A 63 1.66 -6.89 -4.43
C GLU A 63 0.34 -6.53 -5.15
N TRP A 64 -0.79 -6.65 -4.44
CA TRP A 64 -2.09 -6.27 -4.99
C TRP A 64 -2.14 -4.79 -5.35
N LYS A 65 -1.69 -3.91 -4.45
CA LYS A 65 -1.63 -2.47 -4.71
C LYS A 65 -0.80 -2.15 -5.94
N PHE A 66 0.38 -2.78 -6.07
CA PHE A 66 1.23 -2.62 -7.25
C PHE A 66 0.51 -3.04 -8.54
N ASN A 67 -0.18 -4.18 -8.51
CA ASN A 67 -0.94 -4.65 -9.67
C ASN A 67 -2.09 -3.70 -10.04
N VAL A 68 -2.83 -3.18 -9.05
CA VAL A 68 -3.92 -2.20 -9.24
C VAL A 68 -3.39 -0.90 -9.83
N GLU A 69 -2.28 -0.36 -9.31
CA GLU A 69 -1.66 0.86 -9.83
C GLU A 69 -1.14 0.64 -11.26
N ARG A 70 -0.50 -0.50 -11.53
CA ARG A 70 -0.02 -0.85 -12.87
C ARG A 70 -1.17 -1.01 -13.87
N GLU A 71 -2.25 -1.64 -13.46
CA GLU A 71 -3.45 -1.80 -14.30
C GLU A 71 -4.13 -0.45 -14.57
N ALA A 72 -4.20 0.43 -13.57
CA ALA A 72 -4.72 1.78 -13.76
C ALA A 72 -3.87 2.59 -14.76
N GLU A 73 -2.54 2.47 -14.71
CA GLU A 73 -1.63 3.13 -15.66
C GLU A 73 -1.76 2.54 -17.07
N LEU A 74 -1.88 1.21 -17.20
CA LEU A 74 -2.03 0.55 -18.49
C LEU A 74 -3.37 0.85 -19.15
N ASN A 75 -4.42 1.05 -18.35
CA ASN A 75 -5.75 1.46 -18.81
C ASN A 75 -5.89 2.99 -18.91
N ARG A 76 -4.84 3.76 -18.63
CA ARG A 76 -4.86 5.20 -18.82
C ARG A 76 -4.86 5.50 -20.31
N ILE A 77 -6.00 5.98 -20.80
CA ILE A 77 -6.13 6.48 -22.18
C ILE A 77 -5.07 7.58 -22.36
N PRO A 78 -4.24 7.55 -23.43
CA PRO A 78 -3.31 8.62 -23.71
C PRO A 78 -4.08 9.94 -23.79
N GLU A 79 -3.64 10.96 -23.04
CA GLU A 79 -4.18 12.31 -23.24
C GLU A 79 -3.97 12.66 -24.72
N PRO A 80 -5.01 13.16 -25.43
CA PRO A 80 -4.84 13.59 -26.79
C PRO A 80 -3.75 14.66 -26.80
N ALA A 81 -2.74 14.47 -27.65
CA ALA A 81 -1.67 15.44 -27.82
C ALA A 81 -2.31 16.80 -28.10
N ALA A 82 -2.07 17.78 -27.21
CA ALA A 82 -2.47 19.15 -27.43
C ALA A 82 -1.81 19.62 -28.73
N THR A 83 -2.61 19.73 -29.78
CA THR A 83 -2.22 20.42 -31.01
C THR A 83 -2.27 21.91 -30.74
N GLU A 84 -1.10 22.55 -30.65
CA GLU A 84 -0.90 23.97 -30.95
C GLU A 84 0.24 24.11 -31.97
#